data_AF-A0A1I7JNH7-F1
#
_entry.id   AF-A0A1I7JNH7-F1
#
_cell.length_a   1.000
_cell.length_b   1.000
_cell.length_c   1.000
_cell.angle_alpha   90.00
_cell.angle_beta   90.00
_cell.angle_gamma   90.00
#
_symmetry.space_group_name_H-M   'P 1'
#
loop_
_entity.id
_entity.type
_entity.pdbx_description
1 polymer ?
#
loop_
_entity_poly.entity_id
_entity_poly.type
_entity_poly.pdbx_seq_one_letter_code
_entity_poly.pdbx_strand_id
1 'polypeptide(L)'
;MKSVLLGNGINIQFGGKAYTSDFILKRIKFKAKLGFYDDLFQHTITGNELLNIFNGLSNIANDIIKGDCNIYEADTETIDAMNDFKKRYPQKINKLHEIMLEDWFFLLHIFFLQNYDLKSIANTAKQGFERIILDSIFNSGKVQDIYHNINKNVKKFMCNFDNIFTLNYDNNIEKLTKKNVYHLHGDFSELMNSENPKNVLGFIREMNNARVITPGMEHCFCTALLNYSGNKKYVTAKNNHKLIIESKKYLLDSKSNSNFMNTLKTFKQTNLDFYNFITTYINNPNLMPATEYYFDLFENIEDELSIIGLSPNNDNHIFNCILKNPKIKKVYFYYLSNEDKDFIEKKYDKSIFECKSVTELWNTLKCNNKQYNIKLSTPRDIDKFITAFNTLSDDVTSKDRILNEAKSIPQFEVARLCKLVKADMLKNKGFDTPKNEDELLKSFHSISYIALQEGILPSTLYLLCIMNYSLLK
;
A
#
# COMPACT_ATOMS: atom_id res chain seq x y z
N MET A 1 -14.46 -20.05 18.22
CA MET A 1 -14.46 -19.08 17.11
C MET A 1 -13.17 -19.22 16.32
N LYS A 2 -13.20 -19.05 15.00
CA LYS A 2 -12.02 -19.08 14.13
C LYS A 2 -11.89 -17.77 13.39
N SER A 3 -10.83 -17.02 13.66
CA SER A 3 -10.55 -15.76 12.96
C SER A 3 -9.31 -15.88 12.08
N VAL A 4 -9.25 -15.10 11.01
CA VAL A 4 -8.04 -14.98 10.17
C VAL A 4 -7.67 -13.51 9.98
N LEU A 5 -6.37 -13.22 10.03
CA LEU A 5 -5.77 -11.95 9.64
C LEU A 5 -4.93 -12.13 8.38
N LEU A 6 -5.19 -11.30 7.38
CA LEU A 6 -4.54 -11.34 6.08
C LEU A 6 -3.62 -10.12 5.89
N GLY A 7 -2.38 -10.37 5.48
CA GLY A 7 -1.44 -9.32 5.07
C GLY A 7 -1.18 -9.32 3.56
N ASN A 8 -0.27 -8.45 3.11
CA ASN A 8 0.04 -8.22 1.70
C ASN A 8 0.58 -9.47 0.98
N GLY A 9 1.03 -10.48 1.72
CA GLY A 9 1.41 -11.77 1.15
C GLY A 9 0.28 -12.45 0.35
N ILE A 10 -1.00 -12.16 0.65
CA ILE A 10 -2.13 -12.61 -0.18
C ILE A 10 -2.10 -11.96 -1.56
N ASN A 11 -1.91 -10.63 -1.63
CA ASN A 11 -1.83 -9.91 -2.90
C ASN A 11 -0.61 -10.33 -3.72
N ILE A 12 0.53 -10.57 -3.06
CA ILE A 12 1.73 -11.09 -3.72
C ILE A 12 1.49 -12.52 -4.24
N GLN A 13 0.83 -13.38 -3.46
CA GLN A 13 0.57 -14.77 -3.85
C GLN A 13 -0.29 -14.86 -5.12
N PHE A 14 -1.34 -14.05 -5.22
CA PHE A 14 -2.33 -14.17 -6.31
C PHE A 14 -2.20 -13.08 -7.39
N GLY A 15 -1.54 -11.97 -7.09
CA GLY A 15 -1.28 -10.86 -8.00
C GLY A 15 0.18 -10.77 -8.46
N GLY A 16 1.08 -11.58 -7.89
CA GLY A 16 2.47 -11.70 -8.32
C GLY A 16 3.35 -10.52 -7.90
N LYS A 17 4.49 -10.37 -8.61
CA LYS A 17 5.52 -9.38 -8.27
C LYS A 17 5.04 -7.94 -8.34
N ALA A 18 3.95 -7.68 -9.08
CA ALA A 18 3.34 -6.35 -9.20
C ALA A 18 2.98 -5.71 -7.84
N TYR A 19 2.80 -6.53 -6.79
CA TYR A 19 2.43 -6.08 -5.44
C TYR A 19 3.56 -6.25 -4.41
N THR A 20 4.79 -6.44 -4.87
CA THR A 20 5.98 -6.34 -4.04
C THR A 20 6.43 -4.90 -3.89
N SER A 21 7.07 -4.55 -2.78
CA SER A 21 7.57 -3.19 -2.52
C SER A 21 8.48 -2.67 -3.64
N ASP A 22 9.33 -3.54 -4.21
CA ASP A 22 10.20 -3.21 -5.35
C ASP A 22 9.41 -2.65 -6.54
N PHE A 23 8.38 -3.38 -6.97
CA PHE A 23 7.57 -3.01 -8.13
C PHE A 23 6.69 -1.79 -7.85
N ILE A 24 6.15 -1.67 -6.64
CA ILE A 24 5.34 -0.53 -6.22
C ILE A 24 6.19 0.76 -6.27
N LEU A 25 7.42 0.73 -5.74
CA LEU A 25 8.31 1.90 -5.76
C LEU A 25 8.81 2.25 -7.15
N LYS A 26 9.16 1.24 -7.96
CA LYS A 26 9.48 1.48 -9.38
C LYS A 26 8.31 2.10 -10.13
N ARG A 27 7.07 1.71 -9.80
CA ARG A 27 5.87 2.28 -10.42
C ARG A 27 5.74 3.78 -10.17
N ILE A 28 6.07 4.25 -8.96
CA ILE A 28 6.12 5.70 -8.65
C ILE A 28 7.04 6.43 -9.64
N LYS A 29 8.26 5.90 -9.87
CA LYS A 29 9.23 6.49 -10.80
C LYS A 29 8.63 6.70 -12.19
N PHE A 30 8.04 5.67 -12.77
CA PHE A 30 7.52 5.76 -14.14
C PHE A 30 6.23 6.57 -14.22
N LYS A 31 5.35 6.51 -13.21
CA LYS A 31 4.16 7.39 -13.15
C LYS A 31 4.55 8.87 -13.09
N ALA A 32 5.58 9.21 -12.30
CA ALA A 32 6.10 10.56 -12.25
C ALA A 32 6.62 11.01 -13.62
N LYS A 33 7.46 10.19 -14.28
CA LYS A 33 8.01 10.48 -15.62
C LYS A 33 6.96 10.58 -16.73
N LEU A 34 5.80 9.92 -16.55
CA LEU A 34 4.67 9.99 -17.46
C LEU A 34 3.73 11.18 -17.16
N GLY A 35 4.00 11.97 -16.13
CA GLY A 35 3.17 13.13 -15.74
C GLY A 35 1.87 12.76 -15.02
N PHE A 36 1.73 11.52 -14.54
CA PHE A 36 0.48 11.06 -13.92
C PHE A 36 0.21 11.69 -12.54
N TYR A 37 1.20 12.40 -11.98
CA TYR A 37 1.06 13.11 -10.71
C TYR A 37 0.84 14.62 -10.88
N ASP A 38 0.87 15.13 -12.12
CA ASP A 38 0.76 16.58 -12.35
C ASP A 38 -0.60 17.10 -11.85
N ASP A 39 -1.71 16.44 -12.21
CA ASP A 39 -3.06 16.79 -11.74
C ASP A 39 -3.23 16.56 -10.23
N LEU A 40 -2.58 15.54 -9.66
CA LEU A 40 -2.62 15.24 -8.22
C LEU A 40 -2.04 16.38 -7.39
N PHE A 41 -1.06 17.10 -7.95
CA PHE A 41 -0.40 18.24 -7.34
C PHE A 41 -0.76 19.58 -8.02
N GLN A 42 -1.84 19.64 -8.81
CA GLN A 42 -2.30 20.86 -9.47
C GLN A 42 -1.18 21.58 -10.27
N HIS A 43 -0.30 20.81 -10.90
CA HIS A 43 0.88 21.28 -11.62
C HIS A 43 1.88 22.11 -10.81
N THR A 44 1.82 22.04 -9.47
CA THR A 44 2.76 22.76 -8.58
C THR A 44 4.10 22.05 -8.42
N ILE A 45 4.14 20.74 -8.67
CA ILE A 45 5.34 19.90 -8.62
C ILE A 45 5.34 19.02 -9.87
N THR A 46 6.41 19.08 -10.65
CA THR A 46 6.60 18.22 -11.83
C THR A 46 7.07 16.83 -11.42
N GLY A 47 6.87 15.84 -12.31
CA GLY A 47 7.40 14.49 -12.10
C GLY A 47 8.90 14.43 -11.80
N ASN A 48 9.72 15.27 -12.44
CA ASN A 48 11.18 15.29 -12.20
C ASN A 48 11.52 15.87 -10.82
N GLU A 49 10.84 16.93 -10.40
CA GLU A 49 11.02 17.49 -9.04
C GLU A 49 10.62 16.48 -7.97
N LEU A 50 9.52 15.74 -8.20
CA LEU A 50 9.09 14.66 -7.31
C LEU A 50 10.18 13.59 -7.17
N LEU A 51 10.81 13.16 -8.27
CA LEU A 51 11.94 12.21 -8.19
C LEU A 51 13.16 12.79 -7.45
N ASN A 52 13.43 14.09 -7.61
CA ASN A 52 14.51 14.75 -6.87
C ASN A 52 14.23 14.75 -5.36
N ILE A 53 12.97 14.90 -4.93
CA ILE A 53 12.59 14.80 -3.52
C ILE A 53 12.87 13.37 -3.00
N PHE A 54 12.45 12.33 -3.71
CA PHE A 54 12.73 10.93 -3.32
C PHE A 54 14.25 10.66 -3.26
N ASN A 55 15.02 11.18 -4.22
CA ASN A 55 16.48 11.08 -4.20
C ASN A 55 17.08 11.81 -2.99
N GLY A 56 16.58 13.00 -2.64
CA GLY A 56 17.00 13.74 -1.45
C GLY A 56 16.76 12.95 -0.17
N LEU A 57 15.59 12.33 -0.01
CA LEU A 57 15.28 11.47 1.14
C LEU A 57 16.16 10.21 1.19
N SER A 58 16.59 9.67 0.05
CA SER A 58 17.55 8.54 0.02
C SER A 58 18.94 8.91 0.55
N ASN A 59 19.33 10.19 0.49
CA ASN A 59 20.56 10.66 1.14
C ASN A 59 20.41 10.63 2.66
N ILE A 60 19.28 11.08 3.19
CA ILE A 60 18.97 11.00 4.63
C ILE A 60 19.01 9.55 5.11
N ALA A 61 18.48 8.62 4.32
CA ALA A 61 18.56 7.20 4.63
C ALA A 61 20.02 6.72 4.79
N ASN A 62 20.91 7.15 3.90
CA ASN A 62 22.33 6.82 3.97
C ASN A 62 23.05 7.51 5.14
N ASP A 63 22.64 8.72 5.52
CA ASP A 63 23.19 9.42 6.69
C ASP A 63 22.76 8.73 7.99
N ILE A 64 21.51 8.26 8.07
CA ILE A 64 21.05 7.40 9.17
C ILE A 64 21.92 6.15 9.26
N ILE A 65 22.17 5.45 8.15
CA ILE A 65 22.96 4.21 8.14
C ILE A 65 24.38 4.44 8.67
N LYS A 66 25.02 5.56 8.29
CA LYS A 66 26.38 5.92 8.76
C LYS A 66 26.40 6.41 10.21
N GLY A 67 25.26 6.85 10.74
CA GLY A 67 25.19 7.53 12.03
C GLY A 67 25.47 9.03 11.97
N ASP A 68 25.48 9.63 10.78
CA ASP A 68 25.76 11.05 10.53
C ASP A 68 24.49 11.92 10.56
N CYS A 69 23.37 11.36 11.02
CA CYS A 69 22.08 12.03 11.06
C CYS A 69 21.94 12.92 12.31
N ASN A 70 22.16 14.23 12.14
CA ASN A 70 21.92 15.22 13.18
C ASN A 70 20.43 15.55 13.26
N ILE A 71 19.77 15.33 14.40
CA ILE A 71 18.36 15.68 14.65
C ILE A 71 18.27 16.57 15.89
N TYR A 72 17.44 17.62 15.86
CA TYR A 72 17.35 18.59 16.96
C TYR A 72 16.69 17.98 18.20
N GLU A 73 15.52 17.36 18.02
CA GLU A 73 14.72 16.73 19.08
C GLU A 73 14.10 15.44 18.56
N ALA A 74 14.24 14.34 19.30
CA ALA A 74 13.66 13.05 18.96
C ALA A 74 13.06 12.39 20.18
N ASP A 75 11.82 11.91 20.04
CA ASP A 75 11.19 11.07 21.04
C ASP A 75 11.75 9.64 21.01
N THR A 76 11.43 8.84 22.04
CA THR A 76 11.86 7.45 22.14
C THR A 76 11.43 6.62 20.94
N GLU A 77 10.21 6.83 20.43
CA GLU A 77 9.69 6.12 19.25
C GLU A 77 10.53 6.40 18.00
N THR A 78 10.98 7.65 17.80
CA THR A 78 11.86 8.04 16.69
C THR A 78 13.25 7.41 16.84
N ILE A 79 13.80 7.38 18.05
CA ILE A 79 15.11 6.75 18.32
C ILE A 79 15.05 5.25 18.06
N ASP A 80 13.99 4.58 18.53
CA ASP A 80 13.79 3.15 18.30
C ASP A 80 13.61 2.84 16.80
N ALA A 81 12.82 3.64 16.09
CA ALA A 81 12.66 3.52 14.64
C ALA A 81 13.98 3.72 13.89
N MET A 82 14.83 4.66 14.33
CA MET A 82 16.15 4.89 13.74
C MET A 82 17.09 3.70 13.93
N ASN A 83 17.09 3.10 15.13
CA ASN A 83 17.90 1.92 15.43
C ASN A 83 17.43 0.69 14.65
N ASP A 84 16.12 0.49 14.54
CA ASP A 84 15.53 -0.56 13.71
C ASP A 84 15.85 -0.36 12.22
N PHE A 85 15.75 0.87 11.72
CA PHE A 85 16.14 1.22 10.35
C PHE A 85 17.61 0.86 10.08
N LYS A 86 18.54 1.29 10.94
CA LYS A 86 19.98 0.93 10.82
C LYS A 86 20.21 -0.58 10.79
N LYS A 87 19.47 -1.33 11.61
CA LYS A 87 19.58 -2.80 11.67
C LYS A 87 19.07 -3.47 10.39
N ARG A 88 18.00 -2.95 9.79
CA ARG A 88 17.41 -3.48 8.54
C ARG A 88 18.20 -3.11 7.30
N TYR A 89 18.88 -1.96 7.30
CA TYR A 89 19.70 -1.48 6.19
C TYR A 89 21.19 -1.44 6.55
N PRO A 90 21.90 -2.59 6.50
CA PRO A 90 23.31 -2.67 6.89
C PRO A 90 24.27 -2.07 5.84
N GLN A 91 23.79 -1.73 4.65
CA GLN A 91 24.59 -1.26 3.52
C GLN A 91 23.99 -0.02 2.89
N LYS A 92 24.84 0.75 2.19
CA LYS A 92 24.45 1.95 1.45
C LYS A 92 23.32 1.65 0.47
N ILE A 93 22.26 2.46 0.51
CA ILE A 93 21.17 2.46 -0.44
C ILE A 93 21.61 3.15 -1.73
N ASN A 94 21.48 2.45 -2.85
CA ASN A 94 21.83 2.94 -4.18
C ASN A 94 20.60 3.16 -5.06
N LYS A 95 19.49 2.47 -4.77
CA LYS A 95 18.26 2.56 -5.56
C LYS A 95 17.07 2.82 -4.64
N LEU A 96 16.15 3.68 -5.08
CA LEU A 96 14.95 4.05 -4.29
C LEU A 96 14.12 2.81 -3.90
N HIS A 97 13.99 1.83 -4.79
CA HIS A 97 13.22 0.62 -4.52
C HIS A 97 13.85 -0.36 -3.51
N GLU A 98 15.04 -0.04 -2.97
CA GLU A 98 15.65 -0.79 -1.86
C GLU A 98 15.05 -0.41 -0.50
N ILE A 99 14.46 0.79 -0.37
CA ILE A 99 13.80 1.27 0.87
C ILE A 99 12.36 0.76 0.90
N MET A 100 11.93 0.11 1.98
CA MET A 100 10.55 -0.36 2.16
C MET A 100 9.54 0.81 2.19
N LEU A 101 8.28 0.52 1.84
CA LEU A 101 7.24 1.54 1.65
C LEU A 101 7.03 2.43 2.88
N GLU A 102 6.86 1.83 4.06
CA GLU A 102 6.60 2.56 5.30
C GLU A 102 7.79 3.41 5.75
N ASP A 103 9.01 3.02 5.40
CA ASP A 103 10.22 3.75 5.78
C ASP A 103 10.33 5.10 5.07
N TRP A 104 9.70 5.29 3.92
CA TRP A 104 9.64 6.61 3.28
C TRP A 104 8.98 7.66 4.18
N PHE A 105 7.99 7.26 4.98
CA PHE A 105 7.38 8.15 5.97
C PHE A 105 8.31 8.41 7.15
N PHE A 106 9.19 7.46 7.49
CA PHE A 106 10.21 7.68 8.51
C PHE A 106 11.27 8.67 8.02
N LEU A 107 11.76 8.51 6.78
CA LEU A 107 12.71 9.45 6.16
C LEU A 107 12.12 10.86 6.05
N LEU A 108 10.84 10.97 5.69
CA LEU A 108 10.13 12.24 5.66
C LEU A 108 10.01 12.86 7.07
N HIS A 109 9.72 12.04 8.09
CA HIS A 109 9.70 12.49 9.49
C HIS A 109 11.07 13.02 9.93
N ILE A 110 12.15 12.28 9.63
CA ILE A 110 13.52 12.72 9.93
C ILE A 110 13.85 14.02 9.19
N PHE A 111 13.49 14.17 7.91
CA PHE A 111 13.68 15.41 7.16
C PHE A 111 13.10 16.63 7.89
N PHE A 112 11.89 16.54 8.43
CA PHE A 112 11.28 17.65 9.18
C PHE A 112 11.90 17.85 10.58
N LEU A 113 12.48 16.81 11.19
CA LEU A 113 13.28 16.96 12.41
C LEU A 113 14.64 17.60 12.15
N GLN A 114 15.16 17.56 10.92
CA GLN A 114 16.38 18.25 10.49
C GLN A 114 16.13 19.68 10.01
N ASN A 115 14.90 19.97 9.55
CA ASN A 115 14.52 21.25 8.97
C ASN A 115 13.30 21.81 9.73
N TYR A 116 13.53 22.24 10.97
CA TYR A 116 12.47 22.64 11.90
C TYR A 116 11.64 23.83 11.40
N ASP A 117 12.24 24.71 10.60
CA ASP A 117 11.58 25.82 9.92
C ASP A 117 10.47 25.37 8.95
N LEU A 118 10.54 24.14 8.45
CA LEU A 118 9.54 23.56 7.55
C LEU A 118 8.47 22.72 8.28
N LYS A 119 8.48 22.67 9.61
CA LYS A 119 7.56 21.82 10.39
C LYS A 119 6.08 22.11 10.13
N SER A 120 5.72 23.35 9.77
CA SER A 120 4.34 23.76 9.48
C SER A 120 3.72 23.04 8.28
N ILE A 121 4.54 22.61 7.30
CA ILE A 121 4.06 21.92 6.09
C ILE A 121 4.17 20.39 6.17
N ALA A 122 4.65 19.84 7.30
CA ALA A 122 4.94 18.41 7.44
C ALA A 122 3.74 17.50 7.17
N ASN A 123 2.56 17.88 7.65
CA ASN A 123 1.34 17.10 7.43
C ASN A 123 0.90 17.12 5.96
N THR A 124 1.02 18.26 5.29
CA THR A 124 0.70 18.38 3.85
C THR A 124 1.68 17.59 2.99
N ALA A 125 2.98 17.64 3.31
CA ALA A 125 3.98 16.84 2.64
C ALA A 125 3.74 15.33 2.84
N LYS A 126 3.44 14.91 4.08
CA LYS A 126 3.06 13.52 4.37
C LYS A 126 1.87 13.08 3.53
N GLN A 127 0.83 13.90 3.45
CA GLN A 127 -0.36 13.60 2.64
C GLN A 127 -0.02 13.47 1.15
N GLY A 128 0.86 14.30 0.61
CA GLY A 128 1.36 14.16 -0.77
C GLY A 128 2.03 12.79 -1.00
N PHE A 129 2.91 12.38 -0.09
CA PHE A 129 3.56 11.06 -0.13
C PHE A 129 2.58 9.90 -0.01
N GLU A 130 1.58 10.00 0.88
CA GLU A 130 0.51 9.01 1.00
C GLU A 130 -0.18 8.80 -0.33
N ARG A 131 -0.61 9.89 -1.00
CA ARG A 131 -1.33 9.81 -2.27
C ARG A 131 -0.50 9.13 -3.37
N ILE A 132 0.79 9.46 -3.48
CA ILE A 132 1.72 8.85 -4.45
C ILE A 132 1.86 7.34 -4.18
N ILE A 133 2.09 6.96 -2.93
CA ILE A 133 2.29 5.56 -2.55
C ILE A 133 0.98 4.78 -2.72
N LEU A 134 -0.16 5.30 -2.29
CA LEU A 134 -1.47 4.68 -2.46
C LEU A 134 -1.80 4.44 -3.92
N ASP A 135 -1.58 5.44 -4.77
CA ASP A 135 -1.77 5.31 -6.20
C ASP A 135 -0.88 4.24 -6.83
N SER A 136 0.38 4.16 -6.37
CA SER A 136 1.27 3.11 -6.82
C SER A 136 0.75 1.74 -6.39
N ILE A 137 0.31 1.54 -5.14
CA ILE A 137 -0.27 0.27 -4.66
C ILE A 137 -1.54 -0.10 -5.45
N PHE A 138 -2.41 0.89 -5.70
CA PHE A 138 -3.69 0.72 -6.39
C PHE A 138 -3.54 0.14 -7.80
N ASN A 139 -2.41 0.43 -8.46
CA ASN A 139 -2.02 -0.18 -9.74
C ASN A 139 -3.10 -0.02 -10.83
N SER A 140 -3.66 1.19 -10.96
CA SER A 140 -4.76 1.47 -11.90
C SER A 140 -5.98 0.55 -11.71
N GLY A 141 -6.28 0.19 -10.45
CA GLY A 141 -7.41 -0.66 -10.08
C GLY A 141 -7.11 -2.16 -10.15
N LYS A 142 -5.99 -2.59 -10.76
CA LYS A 142 -5.66 -4.02 -10.90
C LYS A 142 -5.54 -4.75 -9.57
N VAL A 143 -5.19 -4.04 -8.48
CA VAL A 143 -5.15 -4.64 -7.13
C VAL A 143 -6.53 -5.12 -6.68
N GLN A 144 -7.61 -4.46 -7.13
CA GLN A 144 -8.98 -4.79 -6.76
C GLN A 144 -9.55 -5.99 -7.53
N ASP A 145 -8.79 -6.55 -8.47
CA ASP A 145 -9.21 -7.62 -9.37
C ASP A 145 -8.42 -8.93 -9.18
N ILE A 146 -7.53 -8.98 -8.17
CA ILE A 146 -6.72 -10.17 -7.85
C ILE A 146 -7.61 -11.39 -7.53
N TYR A 147 -8.81 -11.18 -7.00
CA TYR A 147 -9.75 -12.25 -6.67
C TYR A 147 -10.10 -13.16 -7.87
N HIS A 148 -9.97 -12.68 -9.10
CA HIS A 148 -10.14 -13.51 -10.31
C HIS A 148 -9.08 -14.62 -10.44
N ASN A 149 -7.92 -14.43 -9.84
CA ASN A 149 -6.82 -15.40 -9.83
C ASN A 149 -6.95 -16.42 -8.67
N ILE A 150 -7.87 -16.19 -7.72
CA ILE A 150 -8.03 -17.02 -6.53
C ILE A 150 -8.92 -18.22 -6.82
N ASN A 151 -8.41 -19.42 -6.57
CA ASN A 151 -9.13 -20.66 -6.87
C ASN A 151 -10.26 -20.96 -5.85
N LYS A 152 -11.12 -21.92 -6.21
CA LYS A 152 -12.26 -22.34 -5.37
C LYS A 152 -11.88 -22.94 -4.00
N ASN A 153 -10.70 -23.53 -3.86
CA ASN A 153 -10.27 -24.14 -2.60
C ASN A 153 -9.88 -23.07 -1.59
N VAL A 154 -9.18 -22.02 -2.04
CA VAL A 154 -8.88 -20.85 -1.20
C VAL A 154 -10.17 -20.17 -0.77
N LYS A 155 -11.15 -20.00 -1.67
CA LYS A 155 -12.49 -19.51 -1.30
C LYS A 155 -13.13 -20.35 -0.18
N LYS A 156 -13.16 -21.68 -0.34
CA LYS A 156 -13.72 -22.59 0.69
C LYS A 156 -12.96 -22.47 2.01
N PHE A 157 -11.64 -22.40 1.97
CA PHE A 157 -10.80 -22.21 3.14
C PHE A 157 -11.14 -20.91 3.88
N MET A 158 -11.23 -19.78 3.16
CA MET A 158 -11.59 -18.48 3.75
C MET A 158 -13.00 -18.47 4.33
N CYS A 159 -13.96 -19.15 3.68
CA CYS A 159 -15.34 -19.22 4.18
C CYS A 159 -15.47 -19.95 5.54
N ASN A 160 -14.50 -20.77 5.93
CA ASN A 160 -14.51 -21.52 7.19
C ASN A 160 -14.15 -20.69 8.43
N PHE A 161 -13.66 -19.45 8.25
CA PHE A 161 -13.41 -18.53 9.36
C PHE A 161 -14.67 -17.76 9.70
N ASP A 162 -14.97 -17.59 10.99
CA ASP A 162 -16.07 -16.77 11.49
C ASP A 162 -15.82 -15.29 11.17
N ASN A 163 -14.62 -14.80 11.49
CA ASN A 163 -14.18 -13.43 11.22
C ASN A 163 -12.98 -13.40 10.28
N ILE A 164 -12.98 -12.45 9.35
CA ILE A 164 -11.88 -12.19 8.42
C ILE A 164 -11.43 -10.76 8.62
N PHE A 165 -10.17 -10.58 9.01
CA PHE A 165 -9.51 -9.29 9.14
C PHE A 165 -8.45 -9.16 8.05
N THR A 166 -8.20 -7.94 7.59
CA THR A 166 -7.17 -7.65 6.60
C THR A 166 -6.42 -6.37 6.92
N LEU A 167 -5.13 -6.37 6.58
CA LEU A 167 -4.29 -5.17 6.53
C LEU A 167 -4.18 -4.61 5.11
N ASN A 168 -4.70 -5.33 4.11
CA ASN A 168 -4.68 -4.88 2.73
C ASN A 168 -5.82 -3.88 2.48
N TYR A 169 -5.57 -2.96 1.55
CA TYR A 169 -6.52 -1.90 1.18
C TYR A 169 -7.50 -2.32 0.07
N ASP A 170 -7.35 -3.50 -0.52
CA ASP A 170 -8.26 -4.04 -1.53
C ASP A 170 -9.40 -4.87 -0.93
N ASN A 171 -10.48 -5.04 -1.66
CA ASN A 171 -11.68 -5.78 -1.26
C ASN A 171 -11.81 -7.16 -1.96
N ASN A 172 -10.67 -7.79 -2.28
CA ASN A 172 -10.65 -9.06 -3.02
C ASN A 172 -11.36 -10.19 -2.26
N ILE A 173 -11.24 -10.22 -0.93
CA ILE A 173 -11.76 -11.32 -0.11
C ILE A 173 -13.28 -11.23 0.03
N GLU A 174 -13.83 -10.03 0.13
CA GLU A 174 -15.26 -9.74 0.12
C GLU A 174 -15.85 -10.13 -1.24
N LYS A 175 -15.20 -9.72 -2.34
CA LYS A 175 -15.62 -10.09 -3.69
C LYS A 175 -15.63 -11.60 -3.89
N LEU A 176 -14.61 -12.30 -3.38
CA LEU A 176 -14.45 -13.76 -3.49
C LEU A 176 -15.47 -14.53 -2.65
N THR A 177 -15.60 -14.18 -1.37
CA THR A 177 -16.33 -14.97 -0.36
C THR A 177 -17.76 -14.51 -0.14
N LYS A 178 -18.07 -13.25 -0.46
CA LYS A 178 -19.31 -12.54 -0.09
C LYS A 178 -19.53 -12.42 1.42
N LYS A 179 -18.48 -12.60 2.22
CA LYS A 179 -18.47 -12.36 3.66
C LYS A 179 -18.01 -10.95 3.97
N ASN A 180 -18.39 -10.46 5.15
CA ASN A 180 -17.81 -9.25 5.71
C ASN A 180 -16.33 -9.47 6.01
N VAL A 181 -15.51 -8.46 5.70
CA VAL A 181 -14.09 -8.40 6.00
C VAL A 181 -13.83 -7.10 6.75
N TYR A 182 -13.03 -7.18 7.81
CA TYR A 182 -12.73 -6.07 8.70
C TYR A 182 -11.36 -5.49 8.36
N HIS A 183 -11.35 -4.28 7.80
CA HIS A 183 -10.14 -3.60 7.34
C HIS A 183 -9.47 -2.83 8.47
N LEU A 184 -8.40 -3.39 9.03
CA LEU A 184 -7.69 -2.76 10.14
C LEU A 184 -6.89 -1.53 9.70
N HIS A 185 -6.50 -1.47 8.42
CA HIS A 185 -5.75 -0.35 7.86
C HIS A 185 -6.54 0.45 6.81
N GLY A 186 -7.85 0.25 6.68
CA GLY A 186 -8.69 0.96 5.69
C GLY A 186 -8.78 0.26 4.33
N ASP A 187 -9.46 0.92 3.40
CA ASP A 187 -9.86 0.37 2.10
C ASP A 187 -9.85 1.44 1.00
N PHE A 188 -9.44 1.07 -0.21
CA PHE A 188 -9.47 1.91 -1.41
C PHE A 188 -10.88 2.27 -1.88
N SER A 189 -11.91 1.49 -1.54
CA SER A 189 -13.28 1.77 -1.99
C SER A 189 -14.02 2.80 -1.13
N GLU A 190 -13.45 3.17 0.02
CA GLU A 190 -13.99 4.18 0.91
C GLU A 190 -13.14 5.45 0.89
N LEU A 191 -13.78 6.59 0.63
CA LEU A 191 -13.14 7.90 0.77
C LEU A 191 -12.89 8.23 2.24
N MET A 192 -11.76 8.88 2.52
CA MET A 192 -11.40 9.36 3.86
C MET A 192 -12.47 10.31 4.42
N ASN A 193 -12.51 10.44 5.74
CA ASN A 193 -13.53 11.22 6.46
C ASN A 193 -13.75 12.63 5.86
N SER A 194 -12.67 13.33 5.49
CA SER A 194 -12.75 14.70 4.95
C SER A 194 -13.28 14.79 3.52
N GLU A 195 -13.28 13.70 2.78
CA GLU A 195 -13.63 13.69 1.36
C GLU A 195 -14.86 12.84 1.07
N ASN A 196 -15.42 12.14 2.06
CA ASN A 196 -16.63 11.34 1.91
C ASN A 196 -17.89 12.14 2.29
N PRO A 197 -18.82 12.45 1.37
CA PRO A 197 -20.02 13.24 1.68
C PRO A 197 -21.01 12.50 2.59
N LYS A 198 -20.85 11.18 2.76
CA LYS A 198 -21.60 10.39 3.76
C LYS A 198 -20.96 10.44 5.15
N ASN A 199 -19.78 11.05 5.29
CA ASN A 199 -19.15 11.32 6.57
C ASN A 199 -19.47 12.76 7.01
N VAL A 200 -19.56 13.00 8.32
CA VAL A 200 -19.85 14.33 8.88
C VAL A 200 -18.87 15.39 8.39
N LEU A 201 -17.56 15.11 8.42
CA LEU A 201 -16.54 16.07 8.00
C LEU A 201 -16.60 16.33 6.49
N GLY A 202 -16.75 15.28 5.68
CA GLY A 202 -16.87 15.40 4.24
C GLY A 202 -18.16 16.09 3.80
N PHE A 203 -19.26 15.90 4.52
CA PHE A 203 -20.52 16.63 4.31
C PHE A 203 -20.35 18.14 4.57
N ILE A 204 -19.72 18.53 5.68
CA ILE A 204 -19.42 19.94 5.98
C ILE A 204 -18.54 20.54 4.87
N ARG A 205 -17.51 19.80 4.44
CA ARG A 205 -16.62 20.25 3.37
C ARG A 205 -17.32 20.36 2.02
N GLU A 206 -18.25 19.46 1.72
CA GLU A 206 -19.09 19.54 0.52
C GLU A 206 -19.96 20.79 0.52
N MET A 207 -20.66 21.08 1.62
CA MET A 207 -21.46 22.31 1.75
C MET A 207 -20.64 23.59 1.56
N ASN A 208 -19.36 23.55 1.93
CA ASN A 208 -18.43 24.66 1.81
C ASN A 208 -17.61 24.66 0.50
N ASN A 209 -17.90 23.76 -0.45
CA ASN A 209 -17.10 23.56 -1.67
C ASN A 209 -15.59 23.39 -1.40
N ALA A 210 -15.24 22.72 -0.31
CA ALA A 210 -13.88 22.59 0.21
C ALA A 210 -13.27 21.19 0.04
N ARG A 211 -13.99 20.25 -0.60
CA ARG A 211 -13.46 18.92 -0.97
C ARG A 211 -12.42 19.05 -2.08
N VAL A 212 -11.38 18.22 -2.04
CA VAL A 212 -10.18 18.37 -2.89
C VAL A 212 -9.81 17.10 -3.67
N ILE A 213 -10.81 16.26 -3.97
CA ILE A 213 -10.60 15.03 -4.73
C ILE A 213 -10.22 15.35 -6.18
N THR A 214 -9.13 14.73 -6.65
CA THR A 214 -8.76 14.74 -8.07
C THR A 214 -9.57 13.67 -8.82
N PRO A 215 -10.38 14.03 -9.83
CA PRO A 215 -11.17 13.06 -10.60
C PRO A 215 -10.31 11.96 -11.22
N GLY A 216 -10.74 10.70 -11.10
CA GLY A 216 -10.00 9.53 -11.58
C GLY A 216 -8.83 9.12 -10.67
N MET A 217 -8.60 9.82 -9.56
CA MET A 217 -7.62 9.48 -8.53
C MET A 217 -8.26 9.39 -7.14
N GLU A 218 -9.54 9.02 -7.08
CA GLU A 218 -10.32 8.91 -5.83
C GLU A 218 -9.64 7.99 -4.81
N HIS A 219 -8.97 6.93 -5.27
CA HIS A 219 -8.22 5.98 -4.44
C HIS A 219 -7.05 6.63 -3.66
N CYS A 220 -6.55 7.78 -4.10
CA CYS A 220 -5.54 8.55 -3.37
C CYS A 220 -6.11 9.23 -2.11
N PHE A 221 -7.44 9.38 -2.04
CA PHE A 221 -8.17 10.03 -0.95
C PHE A 221 -8.99 9.01 -0.16
N CYS A 222 -8.47 7.78 -0.05
CA CYS A 222 -9.14 6.67 0.62
C CYS A 222 -8.83 6.60 2.12
N THR A 223 -9.44 5.66 2.83
CA THR A 223 -9.28 5.49 4.29
C THR A 223 -7.99 4.81 4.73
N ALA A 224 -7.09 4.48 3.79
CA ALA A 224 -5.86 3.74 4.05
C ALA A 224 -4.94 4.42 5.08
N LEU A 225 -4.47 3.65 6.08
CA LEU A 225 -3.58 4.11 7.14
C LEU A 225 -2.10 3.83 6.80
N LEU A 226 -1.42 4.84 6.25
CA LEU A 226 0.01 4.79 5.98
C LEU A 226 0.82 5.59 7.01
N ASN A 227 1.74 4.90 7.67
CA ASN A 227 2.66 5.50 8.63
C ASN A 227 3.86 4.58 8.84
N TYR A 228 5.01 5.15 9.21
CA TYR A 228 6.18 4.38 9.62
C TYR A 228 5.96 3.69 10.98
N SER A 229 5.10 4.27 11.84
CA SER A 229 4.76 3.69 13.13
C SER A 229 3.40 3.01 13.09
N GLY A 230 3.40 1.71 13.41
CA GLY A 230 2.17 0.94 13.65
C GLY A 230 1.35 1.49 14.82
N ASN A 231 2.00 2.05 15.86
CA ASN A 231 1.31 2.67 16.98
C ASN A 231 0.55 3.94 16.55
N LYS A 232 1.13 4.76 15.67
CA LYS A 232 0.43 5.93 15.10
C LYS A 232 -0.80 5.52 14.28
N LYS A 233 -0.73 4.42 13.52
CA LYS A 233 -1.91 3.83 12.83
C LYS A 233 -2.97 3.43 13.85
N TYR A 234 -2.58 2.68 14.88
CA TYR A 234 -3.46 2.19 15.93
C TYR A 234 -4.16 3.33 16.72
N VAL A 235 -3.41 4.36 17.11
CA VAL A 235 -3.98 5.54 17.81
C VAL A 235 -5.01 6.25 16.92
N THR A 236 -4.73 6.40 15.63
CA THR A 236 -5.69 6.97 14.67
C THR A 236 -6.98 6.14 14.64
N ALA A 237 -6.87 4.82 14.53
CA ALA A 237 -8.01 3.92 14.56
C ALA A 237 -8.84 4.02 15.86
N LYS A 238 -8.18 4.01 17.04
CA LYS A 238 -8.87 4.13 18.33
C LYS A 238 -9.55 5.48 18.52
N ASN A 239 -8.92 6.57 18.06
CA ASN A 239 -9.52 7.90 18.11
C ASN A 239 -10.78 7.99 17.24
N ASN A 240 -10.76 7.40 16.05
CA ASN A 240 -11.95 7.34 15.20
C ASN A 240 -13.07 6.52 15.85
N HIS A 241 -12.76 5.34 16.39
CA HIS A 241 -13.75 4.52 17.11
C HIS A 241 -14.36 5.29 18.29
N LYS A 242 -13.53 5.95 19.10
CA LYS A 242 -13.98 6.80 20.20
C LYS A 242 -14.95 7.90 19.73
N LEU A 243 -14.60 8.60 18.64
CA LEU A 243 -15.46 9.63 18.06
C LEU A 243 -16.81 9.06 17.59
N ILE A 244 -16.84 7.86 17.02
CA ILE A 244 -18.08 7.18 16.61
C ILE A 244 -18.99 6.92 17.82
N ILE A 245 -18.43 6.36 18.90
CA ILE A 245 -19.19 6.06 20.13
C ILE A 245 -19.68 7.34 20.81
N GLU A 246 -18.82 8.34 20.96
CA GLU A 246 -19.16 9.62 21.58
C GLU A 246 -20.23 10.37 20.77
N SER A 247 -20.12 10.38 19.44
CA SER A 247 -21.12 11.02 18.57
C SER A 247 -22.52 10.40 18.76
N LYS A 248 -22.60 9.06 18.82
CA LYS A 248 -23.87 8.35 19.12
C LYS A 248 -24.43 8.74 20.49
N LYS A 249 -23.58 8.89 21.50
CA LYS A 249 -23.99 9.36 22.83
C LYS A 249 -24.53 10.79 22.78
N TYR A 250 -23.85 11.70 22.09
CA TYR A 250 -24.32 13.09 21.93
C TYR A 250 -25.67 13.19 21.22
N LEU A 251 -25.92 12.34 20.22
CA LEU A 251 -27.23 12.24 19.58
C LEU A 251 -28.33 11.82 20.56
N LEU A 252 -28.05 10.85 21.45
CA LEU A 252 -29.00 10.44 22.48
C LEU A 252 -29.23 11.56 23.51
N ASP A 253 -28.14 12.14 24.02
CA ASP A 253 -28.19 13.25 24.99
C ASP A 253 -28.97 14.45 24.44
N SER A 254 -28.86 14.75 23.14
CA SER A 254 -29.62 15.83 22.51
C SER A 254 -31.14 15.65 22.57
N LYS A 255 -31.62 14.41 22.75
CA LYS A 255 -33.04 14.07 22.82
C LYS A 255 -33.54 13.90 24.26
N SER A 256 -32.66 13.50 25.18
CA SER A 256 -33.07 13.08 26.54
C SER A 256 -32.47 13.91 27.67
N ASN A 257 -31.46 14.75 27.42
CA ASN A 257 -30.75 15.49 28.45
C ASN A 257 -30.98 17.01 28.32
N SER A 258 -31.77 17.57 29.24
CA SER A 258 -32.09 19.01 29.27
C SER A 258 -30.86 19.92 29.44
N ASN A 259 -29.77 19.42 30.02
CA ASN A 259 -28.52 20.16 30.20
C ASN A 259 -27.58 20.11 28.98
N PHE A 260 -27.87 19.27 27.98
CA PHE A 260 -26.99 19.11 26.81
C PHE A 260 -26.81 20.42 26.03
N MET A 261 -27.81 21.31 26.04
CA MET A 261 -27.70 22.63 25.43
C MET A 261 -26.59 23.49 26.04
N ASN A 262 -26.30 23.34 27.33
CA ASN A 262 -25.16 24.03 27.96
C ASN A 262 -23.83 23.44 27.48
N THR A 263 -23.75 22.11 27.31
CA THR A 263 -22.58 21.45 26.72
C THR A 263 -22.30 21.95 25.30
N LEU A 264 -23.32 22.06 24.44
CA LEU A 264 -23.18 22.60 23.10
C LEU A 264 -22.71 24.08 23.10
N LYS A 265 -23.22 24.91 24.03
CA LYS A 265 -22.73 26.29 24.20
C LYS A 265 -21.25 26.33 24.56
N THR A 266 -20.80 25.45 25.45
CA THR A 266 -19.38 25.33 25.80
C THR A 266 -18.55 24.93 24.58
N PHE A 267 -18.96 23.92 23.81
CA PHE A 267 -18.25 23.53 22.59
C PHE A 267 -18.15 24.69 21.60
N LYS A 268 -19.23 25.45 21.41
CA LYS A 268 -19.23 26.62 20.52
C LYS A 268 -18.19 27.67 20.93
N GLN A 269 -17.92 27.81 22.22
CA GLN A 269 -16.95 28.76 22.76
C GLN A 269 -15.51 28.23 22.72
N THR A 270 -15.30 26.92 22.95
CA THR A 270 -13.96 26.33 23.11
C THR A 270 -13.41 25.67 21.84
N ASN A 271 -14.28 25.13 20.99
CA ASN A 271 -13.90 24.44 19.76
C ASN A 271 -15.05 24.50 18.74
N LEU A 272 -15.05 25.55 17.93
CA LEU A 272 -16.11 25.81 16.94
C LEU A 272 -16.22 24.68 15.90
N ASP A 273 -15.11 24.09 15.47
CA ASP A 273 -15.10 22.98 14.51
C ASP A 273 -15.78 21.74 15.08
N PHE A 274 -15.49 21.41 16.34
CA PHE A 274 -16.14 20.30 17.02
C PHE A 274 -17.63 20.57 17.28
N TYR A 275 -18.00 21.80 17.64
CA TYR A 275 -19.41 22.20 17.72
C TYR A 275 -20.13 22.00 16.37
N ASN A 276 -19.54 22.47 15.27
CA ASN A 276 -20.11 22.32 13.93
C ASN A 276 -20.23 20.84 13.54
N PHE A 277 -19.22 20.03 13.85
CA PHE A 277 -19.26 18.59 13.64
C PHE A 277 -20.41 17.92 14.38
N ILE A 278 -20.52 18.13 15.69
CA ILE A 278 -21.54 17.48 16.53
C ILE A 278 -22.95 17.93 16.14
N THR A 279 -23.16 19.23 15.92
CA THR A 279 -24.47 19.75 15.49
C THR A 279 -24.86 19.25 14.11
N THR A 280 -23.91 19.13 13.18
CA THR A 280 -24.14 18.53 11.86
C THR A 280 -24.57 17.08 11.99
N TYR A 281 -23.91 16.28 12.82
CA TYR A 281 -24.28 14.88 13.06
C TYR A 281 -25.66 14.74 13.72
N ILE A 282 -25.98 15.58 14.71
CA ILE A 282 -27.30 15.56 15.37
C ILE A 282 -28.41 15.84 14.36
N ASN A 283 -28.21 16.81 13.47
CA ASN A 283 -29.19 17.17 12.45
C ASN A 283 -29.24 16.15 11.29
N ASN A 284 -28.19 15.36 11.09
CA ASN A 284 -28.05 14.39 10.01
C ASN A 284 -27.55 13.04 10.56
N PRO A 285 -28.34 12.31 11.36
CA PRO A 285 -27.88 11.12 12.10
C PRO A 285 -27.50 9.93 11.21
N ASN A 286 -27.78 9.99 9.91
CA ASN A 286 -27.37 8.97 8.93
C ASN A 286 -25.93 9.15 8.43
N LEU A 287 -25.29 10.30 8.72
CA LEU A 287 -23.88 10.51 8.39
C LEU A 287 -22.98 9.67 9.30
N MET A 288 -21.85 9.22 8.77
CA MET A 288 -20.84 8.52 9.57
C MET A 288 -19.97 9.54 10.31
N PRO A 289 -19.78 9.44 11.64
CA PRO A 289 -18.88 10.34 12.35
C PRO A 289 -17.42 10.19 11.90
N ALA A 290 -16.95 8.95 11.77
CA ALA A 290 -15.59 8.63 11.33
C ALA A 290 -15.58 7.25 10.66
N THR A 291 -14.46 6.94 9.99
CA THR A 291 -14.15 5.60 9.49
C THR A 291 -13.89 4.65 10.68
N GLU A 292 -14.56 3.50 10.70
CA GLU A 292 -14.30 2.42 11.65
C GLU A 292 -13.20 1.49 11.11
N TYR A 293 -12.22 1.17 11.97
CA TYR A 293 -11.10 0.28 11.63
C TYR A 293 -11.15 -1.04 12.40
N TYR A 294 -12.20 -1.27 13.19
CA TYR A 294 -12.54 -2.57 13.78
C TYR A 294 -11.48 -3.17 14.71
N PHE A 295 -10.61 -2.32 15.28
CA PHE A 295 -9.63 -2.76 16.28
C PHE A 295 -10.30 -3.20 17.57
N ASP A 296 -11.45 -2.63 17.92
CA ASP A 296 -12.28 -3.08 19.04
C ASP A 296 -12.75 -4.54 18.85
N LEU A 297 -13.16 -4.92 17.63
CA LEU A 297 -13.49 -6.31 17.30
C LEU A 297 -12.25 -7.19 17.33
N PHE A 298 -11.14 -6.75 16.73
CA PHE A 298 -9.89 -7.50 16.69
C PHE A 298 -9.32 -7.80 18.08
N GLU A 299 -9.36 -6.81 18.98
CA GLU A 299 -8.92 -6.93 20.38
C GLU A 299 -9.77 -7.89 21.21
N ASN A 300 -10.96 -8.24 20.74
CA ASN A 300 -11.91 -9.11 21.43
C ASN A 300 -12.10 -10.46 20.75
N ILE A 301 -11.25 -10.84 19.80
CA ILE A 301 -11.23 -12.19 19.22
C ILE A 301 -11.04 -13.24 20.32
N GLU A 302 -11.63 -14.40 20.14
CA GLU A 302 -11.62 -15.53 21.07
C GLU A 302 -11.16 -16.80 20.35
N ASP A 303 -10.61 -17.75 21.11
CA ASP A 303 -10.15 -19.06 20.66
C ASP A 303 -8.97 -19.00 19.65
N GLU A 304 -9.22 -19.13 18.35
CA GLU A 304 -8.19 -19.36 17.33
C GLU A 304 -8.03 -18.17 16.38
N LEU A 305 -6.77 -17.76 16.15
CA LEU A 305 -6.39 -16.78 15.13
C LEU A 305 -5.38 -17.40 14.14
N SER A 306 -5.65 -17.32 12.84
CA SER A 306 -4.67 -17.60 11.79
C SER A 306 -4.12 -16.30 11.22
N ILE A 307 -2.80 -16.17 11.07
CA ILE A 307 -2.14 -15.01 10.46
C ILE A 307 -1.46 -15.48 9.18
N ILE A 308 -1.87 -14.94 8.02
CA ILE A 308 -1.36 -15.35 6.71
C ILE A 308 -0.88 -14.13 5.93
N GLY A 309 0.36 -14.19 5.44
CA GLY A 309 0.91 -13.17 4.55
C GLY A 309 1.34 -11.87 5.23
N LEU A 310 1.60 -11.91 6.54
CA LEU A 310 2.16 -10.81 7.33
C LEU A 310 3.62 -11.11 7.68
N SER A 311 4.53 -10.15 7.47
CA SER A 311 5.90 -10.24 7.99
C SER A 311 5.91 -9.88 9.48
N PRO A 312 6.63 -10.63 10.32
CA PRO A 312 6.64 -10.39 11.76
C PRO A 312 7.44 -9.15 12.18
N ASN A 313 8.20 -8.55 11.27
CA ASN A 313 8.92 -7.30 11.49
C ASN A 313 8.07 -6.05 11.23
N ASN A 314 6.89 -6.20 10.63
CA ASN A 314 6.00 -5.09 10.30
C ASN A 314 4.78 -5.07 11.23
N ASP A 315 4.16 -3.89 11.35
CA ASP A 315 2.88 -3.70 12.05
C ASP A 315 2.85 -4.31 13.46
N ASN A 316 3.91 -4.04 14.25
CA ASN A 316 4.06 -4.53 15.62
C ASN A 316 2.84 -4.27 16.53
N HIS A 317 2.04 -3.24 16.25
CA HIS A 317 0.80 -2.97 16.99
C HIS A 317 -0.21 -4.12 16.90
N ILE A 318 -0.24 -4.86 15.81
CA ILE A 318 -1.08 -6.06 15.65
C ILE A 318 -0.68 -7.13 16.65
N PHE A 319 0.61 -7.45 16.73
CA PHE A 319 1.13 -8.41 17.71
C PHE A 319 0.87 -7.93 19.14
N ASN A 320 0.99 -6.62 19.40
CA ASN A 320 0.65 -6.05 20.71
C ASN A 320 -0.82 -6.27 21.07
N CYS A 321 -1.76 -6.11 20.13
CA CYS A 321 -3.18 -6.41 20.37
C CYS A 321 -3.41 -7.89 20.68
N ILE A 322 -2.76 -8.80 19.95
CA ILE A 322 -2.86 -10.25 20.15
C ILE A 322 -2.35 -10.63 21.55
N LEU A 323 -1.17 -10.17 21.94
CA LEU A 323 -0.53 -10.53 23.20
C LEU A 323 -1.27 -9.97 24.44
N LYS A 324 -1.99 -8.87 24.27
CA LYS A 324 -2.82 -8.28 25.34
C LYS A 324 -4.18 -8.96 25.48
N ASN A 325 -4.57 -9.83 24.56
CA ASN A 325 -5.86 -10.48 24.57
C ASN A 325 -5.78 -11.91 25.16
N PRO A 326 -6.21 -12.12 26.43
CA PRO A 326 -6.14 -13.42 27.08
C PRO A 326 -7.17 -14.44 26.55
N LYS A 327 -8.12 -14.03 25.71
CA LYS A 327 -9.16 -14.91 25.16
C LYS A 327 -8.67 -15.73 23.96
N ILE A 328 -7.54 -15.34 23.36
CA ILE A 328 -6.89 -16.10 22.29
C ILE A 328 -6.18 -17.29 22.92
N LYS A 329 -6.60 -18.49 22.53
CA LYS A 329 -6.04 -19.76 22.99
C LYS A 329 -4.93 -20.27 22.07
N LYS A 330 -5.01 -19.95 20.78
CA LYS A 330 -4.03 -20.40 19.79
C LYS A 330 -3.88 -19.40 18.63
N VAL A 331 -2.64 -19.19 18.21
CA VAL A 331 -2.28 -18.42 17.01
C VAL A 331 -1.51 -19.31 16.04
N TYR A 332 -2.04 -19.48 14.83
CA TYR A 332 -1.33 -20.13 13.73
C TYR A 332 -0.66 -19.06 12.86
N PHE A 333 0.66 -18.94 12.94
CA PHE A 333 1.42 -18.01 12.13
C PHE A 333 1.97 -18.71 10.89
N TYR A 334 1.48 -18.34 9.71
CA TYR A 334 1.93 -18.91 8.44
C TYR A 334 3.15 -18.15 7.91
N TYR A 335 4.35 -18.68 8.20
CA TYR A 335 5.62 -18.06 7.81
C TYR A 335 5.97 -18.35 6.35
N LEU A 336 6.65 -17.39 5.71
CA LEU A 336 7.23 -17.55 4.38
C LEU A 336 8.68 -18.02 4.43
N SER A 337 9.49 -17.46 5.34
CA SER A 337 10.91 -17.77 5.48
C SER A 337 11.25 -18.35 6.86
N ASN A 338 12.39 -19.05 6.96
CA ASN A 338 12.85 -19.59 8.23
C ASN A 338 13.24 -18.48 9.21
N GLU A 339 13.71 -17.33 8.72
CA GLU A 339 14.01 -16.17 9.55
C GLU A 339 12.74 -15.64 10.24
N ASP A 340 11.61 -15.58 9.53
CA ASP A 340 10.32 -15.19 10.12
C ASP A 340 9.87 -16.21 11.18
N LYS A 341 10.02 -17.51 10.89
CA LYS A 341 9.72 -18.59 11.84
C LYS A 341 10.54 -18.44 13.12
N ASP A 342 11.86 -18.32 12.98
CA ASP A 342 12.80 -18.22 14.09
C ASP A 342 12.53 -16.97 14.93
N PHE A 343 12.17 -15.86 14.29
CA PHE A 343 11.78 -14.63 14.97
C PHE A 343 10.54 -14.86 15.85
N ILE A 344 9.46 -15.44 15.29
CA ILE A 344 8.23 -15.71 16.04
C ILE A 344 8.50 -16.66 17.21
N GLU A 345 9.19 -17.77 16.96
CA GLU A 345 9.44 -18.80 17.98
C GLU A 345 10.37 -18.32 19.12
N LYS A 346 11.24 -17.34 18.84
CA LYS A 346 12.12 -16.74 19.84
C LYS A 346 11.41 -15.65 20.65
N LYS A 347 10.51 -14.91 20.03
CA LYS A 347 9.89 -13.71 20.62
C LYS A 347 8.59 -14.00 21.36
N TYR A 348 7.85 -15.02 20.95
CA TYR A 348 6.49 -15.29 21.44
C TYR A 348 6.34 -16.68 22.06
N ASP A 349 5.40 -16.80 22.99
CA ASP A 349 5.14 -18.04 23.73
C ASP A 349 4.64 -19.16 22.79
N LYS A 350 5.36 -20.28 22.77
CA LYS A 350 5.05 -21.48 21.97
C LYS A 350 3.76 -22.18 22.41
N SER A 351 3.29 -21.94 23.63
CA SER A 351 1.99 -22.44 24.09
C SER A 351 0.84 -21.84 23.26
N ILE A 352 0.97 -20.55 22.91
CA ILE A 352 -0.02 -19.78 22.14
C ILE A 352 0.31 -19.83 20.64
N PHE A 353 1.55 -19.56 20.25
CA PHE A 353 1.96 -19.45 18.85
C PHE A 353 2.44 -20.79 18.28
N GLU A 354 1.92 -21.13 17.11
CA GLU A 354 2.35 -22.27 16.30
C GLU A 354 2.66 -21.83 14.88
N CYS A 355 3.91 -22.03 14.48
CA CYS A 355 4.40 -21.68 13.15
C CYS A 355 4.05 -22.77 12.13
N LYS A 356 3.45 -22.38 11.01
CA LYS A 356 3.11 -23.26 9.87
C LYS A 356 3.70 -22.72 8.57
N SER A 357 4.09 -23.60 7.65
CA SER A 357 4.60 -23.17 6.35
C SER A 357 3.45 -22.63 5.49
N VAL A 358 3.57 -21.39 5.01
CA VAL A 358 2.60 -20.83 4.06
C VAL A 358 2.66 -21.55 2.72
N THR A 359 3.84 -22.06 2.33
CA THR A 359 4.01 -22.86 1.11
C THR A 359 3.25 -24.18 1.19
N GLU A 360 3.26 -24.85 2.34
CA GLU A 360 2.47 -26.06 2.57
C GLU A 360 0.96 -25.78 2.55
N LEU A 361 0.54 -24.63 3.08
CA LEU A 361 -0.85 -24.17 2.94
C LEU A 361 -1.24 -24.03 1.46
N TRP A 362 -0.42 -23.35 0.65
CA TRP A 362 -0.69 -23.17 -0.78
C TRP A 362 -0.69 -24.48 -1.57
N ASN A 363 0.20 -25.42 -1.22
CA ASN A 363 0.19 -26.79 -1.74
C ASN A 363 -1.16 -27.46 -1.48
N THR A 364 -1.61 -27.43 -0.22
CA THR A 364 -2.87 -28.05 0.23
C THR A 364 -4.08 -27.43 -0.47
N LEU A 365 -4.07 -26.11 -0.67
CA LEU A 365 -5.12 -25.38 -1.37
C LEU A 365 -5.01 -25.46 -2.91
N LYS A 366 -3.98 -26.13 -3.44
CA LYS A 366 -3.71 -26.28 -4.88
C LYS A 366 -3.59 -24.93 -5.60
N CYS A 367 -2.92 -23.97 -4.96
CA CYS A 367 -2.75 -22.61 -5.48
C CYS A 367 -1.28 -22.17 -5.62
N ASN A 368 -0.37 -23.13 -5.78
CA ASN A 368 1.01 -22.82 -6.10
C ASN A 368 1.12 -22.12 -7.45
N ASN A 369 2.08 -21.22 -7.55
CA ASN A 369 2.40 -20.54 -8.79
C ASN A 369 2.84 -21.57 -9.85
N LYS A 370 2.21 -21.52 -11.03
CA LYS A 370 2.60 -22.36 -12.15
C LYS A 370 4.00 -21.96 -12.61
N GLN A 371 4.89 -22.94 -12.68
CA GLN A 371 6.24 -22.75 -13.23
C GLN A 371 6.23 -23.17 -14.69
N TYR A 372 6.75 -22.28 -15.54
CA TYR A 372 6.99 -22.57 -16.96
C TYR A 372 8.49 -22.53 -17.22
N ASN A 373 8.95 -23.35 -18.16
CA ASN A 373 10.33 -23.33 -18.64
C ASN A 373 10.29 -23.41 -20.17
N ILE A 374 10.13 -22.26 -20.79
CA ILE A 374 10.01 -22.11 -22.24
C ILE A 374 11.41 -22.02 -22.86
N LYS A 375 11.62 -22.74 -23.96
CA LYS A 375 12.86 -22.65 -24.72
C LYS A 375 12.94 -21.30 -25.44
N LEU A 376 13.85 -20.44 -25.00
CA LEU A 376 14.12 -19.14 -25.61
C LEU A 376 15.25 -19.27 -26.64
N SER A 377 14.99 -18.88 -27.90
CA SER A 377 16.06 -18.75 -28.91
C SER A 377 16.74 -17.40 -28.75
N THR A 378 18.00 -17.40 -28.32
CA THR A 378 18.78 -16.18 -28.13
C THR A 378 19.73 -15.95 -29.31
N PRO A 379 19.76 -14.74 -29.91
CA PRO A 379 20.71 -14.40 -30.97
C PRO A 379 22.16 -14.37 -30.44
N ARG A 380 23.14 -14.47 -31.34
CA ARG A 380 24.58 -14.43 -30.97
C ARG A 380 24.95 -13.12 -30.26
N ASP A 381 24.38 -12.00 -30.70
CA ASP A 381 24.62 -10.65 -30.15
C ASP A 381 23.68 -10.29 -28.98
N ILE A 382 23.13 -11.28 -28.25
CA ILE A 382 22.16 -11.02 -27.17
C ILE A 382 22.66 -9.99 -26.14
N ASP A 383 23.96 -9.94 -25.85
CA ASP A 383 24.53 -8.97 -24.91
C ASP A 383 24.31 -7.51 -25.33
N LYS A 384 24.41 -7.20 -26.63
CA LYS A 384 24.12 -5.85 -27.15
C LYS A 384 22.65 -5.49 -26.96
N PHE A 385 21.76 -6.44 -27.21
CA PHE A 385 20.33 -6.25 -26.99
C PHE A 385 19.99 -6.07 -25.51
N ILE A 386 20.61 -6.85 -24.62
CA ILE A 386 20.42 -6.70 -23.17
C ILE A 386 20.86 -5.32 -22.70
N THR A 387 22.01 -4.81 -23.17
CA THR A 387 22.43 -3.43 -22.89
C THR A 387 21.39 -2.43 -23.38
N ALA A 388 20.91 -2.57 -24.62
CA ALA A 388 19.87 -1.70 -25.17
C ALA A 388 18.58 -1.76 -24.33
N PHE A 389 18.08 -2.94 -23.98
CA PHE A 389 16.85 -3.10 -23.20
C PHE A 389 16.99 -2.52 -21.80
N ASN A 390 18.16 -2.63 -21.16
CA ASN A 390 18.42 -1.99 -19.87
C ASN A 390 18.45 -0.45 -19.99
N THR A 391 18.97 0.10 -21.08
CA THR A 391 18.93 1.55 -21.33
C THR A 391 17.50 2.03 -21.60
N LEU A 392 16.76 1.35 -22.48
CA LEU A 392 15.38 1.70 -22.83
C LEU A 392 14.43 1.54 -21.63
N SER A 393 14.68 0.53 -20.80
CA SER A 393 13.80 0.24 -19.68
C SER A 393 13.98 1.21 -18.51
N ASP A 394 15.15 1.84 -18.40
CA ASP A 394 15.54 2.66 -17.24
C ASP A 394 15.35 1.90 -15.90
N ASP A 395 15.55 0.58 -15.94
CA ASP A 395 15.59 -0.33 -14.79
C ASP A 395 16.65 -1.43 -15.04
N VAL A 396 17.92 -1.06 -14.82
CA VAL A 396 19.06 -1.95 -15.11
C VAL A 396 19.03 -3.19 -14.22
N THR A 397 19.08 -4.35 -14.87
CA THR A 397 19.16 -5.67 -14.22
C THR A 397 20.07 -6.62 -15.00
N SER A 398 20.40 -7.76 -14.42
CA SER A 398 21.34 -8.72 -15.03
C SER A 398 20.72 -9.48 -16.20
N LYS A 399 21.56 -9.86 -17.18
CA LYS A 399 21.19 -10.74 -18.30
C LYS A 399 20.47 -12.00 -17.81
N ASP A 400 21.01 -12.66 -16.79
CA ASP A 400 20.42 -13.91 -16.28
C ASP A 400 19.02 -13.69 -15.72
N ARG A 401 18.78 -12.58 -15.01
CA ARG A 401 17.44 -12.25 -14.51
C ARG A 401 16.45 -12.04 -15.66
N ILE A 402 16.85 -11.31 -16.70
CA ILE A 402 16.01 -11.05 -17.88
C ILE A 402 15.67 -12.38 -18.59
N LEU A 403 16.69 -13.18 -18.89
CA LEU A 403 16.50 -14.43 -19.64
C LEU A 403 15.72 -15.47 -18.84
N ASN A 404 15.96 -15.58 -17.53
CA ASN A 404 15.24 -16.53 -16.69
C ASN A 404 13.77 -16.12 -16.52
N GLU A 405 13.48 -14.82 -16.38
CA GLU A 405 12.10 -14.36 -16.35
C GLU A 405 11.39 -14.56 -17.69
N ALA A 406 12.05 -14.25 -18.81
CA ALA A 406 11.49 -14.50 -20.15
C ALA A 406 11.14 -15.98 -20.37
N LYS A 407 12.00 -16.91 -19.92
CA LYS A 407 11.72 -18.37 -19.99
C LYS A 407 10.54 -18.80 -19.12
N SER A 408 10.17 -18.02 -18.11
CA SER A 408 9.04 -18.34 -17.22
C SER A 408 7.68 -17.88 -17.74
N ILE A 409 7.64 -17.20 -18.89
CA ILE A 409 6.41 -16.59 -19.44
C ILE A 409 5.94 -17.40 -20.67
N PRO A 410 4.76 -18.05 -20.62
CA PRO A 410 4.25 -18.86 -21.73
C PRO A 410 3.74 -18.00 -22.90
N GLN A 411 3.69 -18.57 -24.11
CA GLN A 411 3.38 -17.81 -25.35
C GLN A 411 2.03 -17.08 -25.33
N PHE A 412 0.99 -17.66 -24.72
CA PHE A 412 -0.31 -16.98 -24.62
C PHE A 412 -0.21 -15.69 -23.78
N GLU A 413 0.66 -15.69 -22.77
CA GLU A 413 0.91 -14.56 -21.90
C GLU A 413 1.79 -13.52 -22.59
N VAL A 414 2.81 -13.96 -23.33
CA VAL A 414 3.57 -13.08 -24.24
C VAL A 414 2.65 -12.35 -25.21
N ALA A 415 1.68 -13.05 -25.80
CA ALA A 415 0.72 -12.45 -26.73
C ALA A 415 -0.18 -11.42 -26.04
N ARG A 416 -0.64 -11.71 -24.82
CA ARG A 416 -1.41 -10.77 -24.00
C ARG A 416 -0.60 -9.50 -23.69
N LEU A 417 0.65 -9.66 -23.25
CA LEU A 417 1.56 -8.56 -22.94
C LEU A 417 1.86 -7.68 -24.16
N CYS A 418 2.15 -8.29 -25.32
CA CYS A 418 2.36 -7.54 -26.56
C CYS A 418 1.10 -6.77 -26.98
N LYS A 419 -0.08 -7.35 -26.78
CA LYS A 419 -1.36 -6.67 -27.06
C LYS A 419 -1.57 -5.46 -26.15
N LEU A 420 -1.18 -5.52 -24.88
CA LEU A 420 -1.22 -4.36 -23.97
C LEU A 420 -0.31 -3.25 -24.45
N VAL A 421 0.93 -3.58 -24.82
CA VAL A 421 1.89 -2.62 -25.38
C VAL A 421 1.34 -2.00 -26.67
N LYS A 422 0.81 -2.81 -27.59
CA LYS A 422 0.18 -2.32 -28.83
C LYS A 422 -1.00 -1.39 -28.55
N ALA A 423 -1.86 -1.74 -27.59
CA ALA A 423 -3.01 -0.92 -27.25
C ALA A 423 -2.59 0.45 -26.68
N ASP A 424 -1.55 0.49 -25.86
CA ASP A 424 -0.98 1.74 -25.34
C ASP A 424 -0.36 2.58 -26.48
N MET A 425 0.40 1.94 -27.38
CA MET A 425 0.95 2.60 -28.57
C MET A 425 -0.14 3.22 -29.46
N LEU A 426 -1.30 2.57 -29.58
CA LEU A 426 -2.45 3.08 -30.36
C LEU A 426 -3.21 4.20 -29.64
N LYS A 427 -3.44 4.07 -28.32
CA LYS A 427 -4.19 5.04 -27.52
C LYS A 427 -3.51 6.40 -27.49
N ASN A 428 -2.18 6.42 -27.48
CA ASN A 428 -1.39 7.63 -27.52
C ASN A 428 -1.28 8.23 -28.94
N LYS A 429 -2.24 7.90 -29.85
CA LYS A 429 -2.33 8.33 -31.26
C LYS A 429 -1.04 8.15 -32.05
N GLY A 430 -0.41 7.00 -31.86
CA GLY A 430 0.73 6.58 -32.66
C GLY A 430 2.01 7.32 -32.28
N PHE A 431 3.08 6.57 -32.22
CA PHE A 431 4.30 7.10 -32.78
C PHE A 431 4.07 7.42 -34.27
N ASP A 432 3.49 8.58 -34.58
CA ASP A 432 4.22 9.42 -35.53
C ASP A 432 5.64 9.56 -34.95
N THR A 433 6.66 9.61 -35.81
CA THR A 433 8.06 9.71 -35.38
C THR A 433 8.16 10.72 -34.24
N PRO A 434 8.64 10.33 -33.02
CA PRO A 434 8.56 11.18 -31.85
C PRO A 434 9.17 12.54 -32.20
N LYS A 435 8.47 13.62 -31.88
CA LYS A 435 8.85 14.95 -32.39
C LYS A 435 10.11 15.47 -31.70
N ASN A 436 10.40 14.94 -30.52
CA ASN A 436 11.53 15.31 -29.68
C ASN A 436 11.94 14.13 -28.77
N GLU A 437 13.05 14.32 -28.06
CA GLU A 437 13.60 13.34 -27.13
C GLU A 437 12.64 13.04 -25.96
N ASP A 438 11.91 14.03 -25.44
CA ASP A 438 10.99 13.84 -24.31
C ASP A 438 9.82 12.92 -24.66
N GLU A 439 9.23 13.09 -25.86
CA GLU A 439 8.18 12.20 -26.37
C GLU A 439 8.72 10.78 -26.56
N LEU A 440 9.95 10.63 -27.08
CA LEU A 440 10.62 9.34 -27.21
C LEU A 440 10.84 8.69 -25.84
N LEU A 441 11.34 9.43 -24.84
CA LEU A 441 11.56 8.90 -23.49
C LEU A 441 10.25 8.50 -22.81
N LYS A 442 9.19 9.31 -22.92
CA LYS A 442 7.86 8.97 -22.38
C LYS A 442 7.32 7.67 -22.97
N SER A 443 7.54 7.44 -24.26
CA SER A 443 7.11 6.20 -24.90
C SER A 443 7.82 4.97 -24.33
N PHE A 444 9.12 5.08 -24.03
CA PHE A 444 9.87 4.00 -23.40
C PHE A 444 9.44 3.77 -21.95
N HIS A 445 9.22 4.85 -21.22
CA HIS A 445 8.71 4.80 -19.85
C HIS A 445 7.30 4.17 -19.77
N SER A 446 6.47 4.32 -20.80
CA SER A 446 5.14 3.70 -20.86
C SER A 446 5.22 2.16 -20.92
N ILE A 447 6.14 1.61 -21.73
CA ILE A 447 6.39 0.17 -21.80
C ILE A 447 6.88 -0.36 -20.44
N SER A 448 7.83 0.36 -19.81
CA SER A 448 8.30 0.00 -18.47
C SER A 448 7.18 0.05 -17.43
N TYR A 449 6.29 1.05 -17.50
CA TYR A 449 5.13 1.15 -16.63
C TYR A 449 4.20 -0.06 -16.80
N ILE A 450 3.87 -0.45 -18.03
CA ILE A 450 3.07 -1.65 -18.31
C ILE A 450 3.71 -2.89 -17.69
N ALA A 451 5.03 -3.09 -17.88
CA ALA A 451 5.74 -4.23 -17.31
C ALA A 451 5.56 -4.31 -15.79
N LEU A 452 5.73 -3.17 -15.10
CA LEU A 452 5.59 -3.10 -13.65
C LEU A 452 4.14 -3.30 -13.17
N GLN A 453 3.14 -2.90 -13.94
CA GLN A 453 1.75 -3.19 -13.61
C GLN A 453 1.46 -4.70 -13.68
N GLU A 454 2.12 -5.41 -14.59
CA GLU A 454 1.94 -6.85 -14.85
C GLU A 454 2.92 -7.74 -14.05
N GLY A 455 3.80 -7.15 -13.23
CA GLY A 455 4.75 -7.90 -12.42
C GLY A 455 5.90 -8.51 -13.21
N ILE A 456 6.23 -7.91 -14.37
CA ILE A 456 7.35 -8.30 -15.25
C ILE A 456 8.45 -7.25 -15.17
N LEU A 457 9.72 -7.66 -15.19
CA LEU A 457 10.83 -6.70 -15.27
C LEU A 457 10.71 -5.90 -16.58
N PRO A 458 10.85 -4.57 -16.53
CA PRO A 458 10.84 -3.72 -17.72
C PRO A 458 11.70 -4.24 -18.89
N SER A 459 12.96 -4.58 -18.65
CA SER A 459 13.87 -5.12 -19.67
C SER A 459 13.40 -6.46 -20.25
N THR A 460 12.69 -7.29 -19.47
CA THR A 460 12.09 -8.55 -19.96
C THR A 460 10.95 -8.28 -20.94
N LEU A 461 10.09 -7.29 -20.66
CA LEU A 461 8.99 -6.96 -21.57
C LEU A 461 9.52 -6.45 -22.92
N TYR A 462 10.58 -5.63 -22.93
CA TYR A 462 11.25 -5.22 -24.17
C TYR A 462 11.76 -6.42 -24.98
N LEU A 463 12.44 -7.36 -24.33
CA LEU A 463 12.91 -8.59 -25.00
C LEU A 463 11.74 -9.36 -25.63
N LEU A 464 10.65 -9.57 -24.89
CA LEU A 464 9.47 -10.30 -25.37
C LEU A 464 8.82 -9.60 -26.57
N CYS A 465 8.64 -8.28 -26.49
CA CYS A 465 8.09 -7.46 -27.57
C CYS A 465 8.92 -7.52 -28.85
N ILE A 466 10.25 -7.41 -28.74
CA ILE A 466 11.15 -7.48 -29.90
C ILE A 466 11.16 -8.88 -30.52
N MET A 467 11.20 -9.94 -29.69
CA MET A 467 11.13 -11.31 -30.20
C MET A 467 9.79 -11.65 -30.85
N ASN A 468 8.73 -10.93 -30.51
CA ASN A 468 7.38 -11.14 -31.02
C ASN A 468 6.84 -9.90 -31.76
N TYR A 469 7.73 -9.17 -32.45
CA TYR A 469 7.41 -7.90 -33.08
C TYR A 469 6.24 -7.96 -34.07
N SER A 470 5.97 -9.13 -34.67
CA SER A 470 4.79 -9.35 -35.51
C SER A 470 3.45 -9.11 -34.80
N LEU A 471 3.39 -9.26 -33.47
CA LEU A 471 2.21 -8.98 -32.67
C LEU A 471 1.98 -7.48 -32.41
N LEU A 472 3.01 -6.66 -32.65
CA LEU A 472 2.96 -5.20 -32.52
C LEU A 472 2.62 -4.49 -33.83
N LYS A 473 2.81 -5.17 -34.98
CA LYS A 473 2.43 -4.67 -36.31
C LYS A 473 0.94 -4.53 -36.51
#